data_AF-A0A6M4GFF2-F1
#
_entry.id   AF-A0A6M4GFF2-F1
#
_cell.length_a   1.000
_cell.length_b   1.000
_cell.length_c   1.000
_cell.angle_alpha   90.00
_cell.angle_beta   90.00
_cell.angle_gamma   90.00
#
_symmetry.space_group_name_H-M   'P 1'
#
loop_
_entity.id
_entity.type
_entity.pdbx_description
1 polymer ?
#
loop_
_entity_poly.entity_id
_entity_poly.type
_entity_poly.pdbx_seq_one_letter_code
_entity_poly.pdbx_strand_id
1 'polypeptide(L)'
;MAFLQLWAQGIACTIVNPRHARAFAQAMGCLEKTDRIDARMLAWFADARKLIPTPPPSAQQAKLEALTARLRHVTRDIIVQKQRRSATTDPLALAQIGETLALFARQA
;
A
#
# COMPACT_ATOMS: atom_id res chain seq x y z
N MET A 1 2.65 -8.44 -3.65
CA MET A 1 3.67 -7.85 -2.74
C MET A 1 4.62 -8.95 -2.27
N ALA A 2 5.91 -8.65 -2.13
CA ALA A 2 6.94 -9.62 -1.74
C ALA A 2 6.63 -10.37 -0.42
N PHE A 3 6.06 -9.69 0.58
CA PHE A 3 5.63 -10.29 1.84
C PHE A 3 4.69 -11.50 1.67
N LEU A 4 3.63 -11.35 0.87
CA LEU A 4 2.68 -12.44 0.60
C LEU A 4 3.32 -13.57 -0.20
N GLN A 5 4.24 -13.25 -1.11
CA GLN A 5 4.96 -14.25 -1.90
C GLN A 5 5.89 -15.09 -1.02
N LEU A 6 6.61 -14.48 -0.08
CA LEU A 6 7.48 -15.19 0.86
C LEU A 6 6.67 -16.12 1.78
N TRP A 7 5.53 -15.63 2.31
CA TRP A 7 4.61 -16.47 3.09
C TRP A 7 4.06 -17.65 2.28
N ALA A 8 3.73 -17.45 1.00
CA ALA A 8 3.26 -18.53 0.12
C ALA A 8 4.34 -19.59 -0.16
N GLN A 9 5.62 -19.24 -0.03
CA GLN A 9 6.77 -20.16 -0.12
C GLN A 9 7.18 -20.75 1.25
N GLY A 10 6.39 -20.53 2.31
CA GLY A 10 6.69 -21.02 3.66
C GLY A 10 7.76 -20.22 4.41
N ILE A 11 8.16 -19.05 3.90
CA ILE A 11 9.15 -18.17 4.54
C ILE A 11 8.41 -17.13 5.38
N ALA A 12 8.37 -17.36 6.69
CA ALA A 12 7.73 -16.45 7.64
C ALA A 12 8.46 -15.11 7.70
N CYS A 13 7.71 -14.00 7.67
CA CYS A 13 8.26 -12.64 7.62
C CYS A 13 7.58 -11.71 8.63
N THR A 14 8.30 -10.69 9.09
CA THR A 14 7.75 -9.58 9.89
C THR A 14 7.83 -8.28 9.11
N ILE A 15 6.78 -7.47 9.21
CA ILE A 15 6.79 -6.10 8.68
C ILE A 15 7.21 -5.15 9.79
N VAL A 16 8.23 -4.34 9.54
CA VAL A 16 8.75 -3.34 10.49
C VAL A 16 8.68 -1.94 9.92
N ASN A 17 8.54 -0.94 10.79
CA ASN A 17 8.66 0.45 10.38
C ASN A 17 10.12 0.73 9.97
N PRO A 18 10.39 1.18 8.73
CA PRO A 18 11.76 1.43 8.26
C PRO A 18 12.50 2.48 9.09
N ARG A 19 11.77 3.44 9.71
CA ARG A 19 12.36 4.43 10.61
C ARG A 19 13.00 3.78 11.84
N HIS A 20 12.36 2.76 12.41
CA HIS A 20 12.88 2.07 13.60
C HIS A 20 14.11 1.22 13.26
N ALA A 21 14.07 0.50 12.15
CA ALA A 21 15.22 -0.26 11.66
C ALA A 21 16.42 0.66 11.39
N ARG A 22 16.20 1.83 10.78
CA ARG A 22 17.26 2.82 10.51
C ARG A 22 17.81 3.46 11.78
N ALA A 23 16.95 3.83 12.72
CA ALA A 23 17.39 4.38 14.01
C ALA A 23 18.23 3.36 14.80
N PHE A 24 17.87 2.07 14.74
CA PHE A 24 18.67 1.00 15.31
C PHE A 24 20.03 0.89 14.63
N ALA A 25 20.09 0.91 13.30
CA ALA A 25 21.36 0.87 12.56
C ALA A 25 22.30 2.03 12.96
N GLN A 26 21.76 3.24 13.07
CA GLN A 26 22.49 4.42 13.52
C GLN A 26 22.99 4.29 14.96
N ALA A 27 22.15 3.79 15.88
CA ALA A 27 22.54 3.56 17.27
C ALA A 27 23.66 2.53 17.41
N MET A 28 23.74 1.55 16.50
CA MET A 28 24.84 0.57 16.44
C MET A 28 26.08 1.09 15.70
N GLY A 29 26.16 2.38 15.37
CA GLY A 29 27.30 3.00 14.68
C GLY A 29 27.43 2.60 13.20
N CYS A 30 26.39 2.01 12.62
CA CYS A 30 26.40 1.55 11.23
C CYS A 30 25.83 2.63 10.31
N LEU A 31 26.73 3.43 9.70
CA LEU A 31 26.38 4.56 8.84
C LEU A 31 26.43 4.22 7.34
N GLU A 32 27.33 3.31 6.96
CA GLU A 32 27.44 2.82 5.59
C GLU A 32 26.28 1.89 5.25
N LYS A 33 25.77 2.01 4.02
CA LYS A 33 24.71 1.13 3.53
C LYS A 33 25.22 0.34 2.32
N THR A 34 25.31 -0.97 2.51
CA THR A 34 25.38 -1.98 1.45
C THR A 34 24.29 -3.02 1.72
N ASP A 35 23.87 -3.77 0.71
CA ASP A 35 22.80 -4.77 0.87
C ASP A 35 23.14 -5.80 1.97
N ARG A 36 24.41 -6.21 2.05
CA ARG A 36 24.89 -7.15 3.09
C ARG A 36 24.82 -6.54 4.49
N ILE A 37 25.16 -5.26 4.63
CA ILE A 37 25.07 -4.56 5.92
C ILE A 37 23.61 -4.37 6.32
N ASP A 38 22.74 -3.94 5.40
CA ASP A 38 21.32 -3.71 5.65
C ASP A 38 20.63 -5.01 6.08
N ALA A 39 20.89 -6.12 5.40
CA ALA A 39 20.37 -7.44 5.75
C ALA A 39 20.80 -7.87 7.17
N ARG A 40 22.09 -7.70 7.51
CA ARG A 40 22.59 -7.99 8.87
C ARG A 40 21.94 -7.10 9.93
N MET A 41 21.77 -5.81 9.64
CA MET A 41 21.14 -4.88 10.57
C MET A 41 19.65 -5.19 10.78
N LEU A 42 18.93 -5.60 9.74
CA LEU A 42 17.54 -6.04 9.85
C LEU A 42 17.41 -7.33 10.66
N ALA A 43 18.30 -8.30 10.44
CA ALA A 43 18.33 -9.54 11.22
C ALA A 43 18.62 -9.26 12.70
N TRP A 44 19.61 -8.42 12.99
CA TRP A 44 19.92 -8.03 14.37
C TRP A 44 18.80 -7.23 15.02
N PHE A 45 18.18 -6.31 14.29
CA PHE A 45 17.02 -5.58 14.79
C PHE A 45 15.87 -6.52 15.15
N ALA A 46 15.59 -7.52 14.30
CA ALA A 46 14.54 -8.49 14.54
C ALA A 46 14.81 -9.34 15.79
N ASP A 47 16.04 -9.82 15.96
CA ASP A 47 16.47 -10.58 17.13
C ASP A 47 16.42 -9.75 18.43
N ALA A 48 17.03 -8.55 18.41
CA ALA A 48 17.06 -7.65 19.56
C ALA A 48 15.67 -7.22 20.04
N ARG A 49 14.72 -7.07 19.10
CA ARG A 49 13.32 -6.74 19.41
C ARG A 49 12.45 -7.98 19.65
N LYS A 50 12.99 -9.19 19.51
CA LYS A 50 12.27 -10.46 19.58
C LYS A 50 11.00 -10.44 18.72
N LEU A 51 11.16 -9.98 17.48
CA LEU A 51 10.05 -9.83 16.56
C LEU A 51 9.45 -11.19 16.23
N ILE A 52 8.12 -11.24 16.24
CA ILE A 52 7.36 -12.40 15.79
C ILE A 52 6.91 -12.20 14.34
N PRO A 53 6.81 -13.28 13.54
CA PRO A 53 6.27 -13.20 12.20
C PRO A 53 4.89 -12.53 12.20
N THR A 54 4.70 -11.60 11.26
CA THR A 54 3.38 -11.00 11.03
C THR A 54 2.60 -11.99 10.17
N PRO A 55 1.48 -12.58 10.64
CA PRO A 55 0.71 -13.48 9.82
C PRO A 55 0.15 -12.74 8.59
N PRO A 56 -0.05 -13.44 7.45
CA PRO A 56 -0.72 -12.84 6.32
C PRO A 56 -2.17 -12.46 6.69
N PRO A 57 -2.76 -11.47 6.01
CA PRO A 57 -4.15 -11.09 6.24
C PRO A 57 -5.07 -12.28 6.01
N SER A 58 -6.10 -12.41 6.86
CA SER A 58 -7.16 -13.40 6.64
C SER A 58 -7.92 -13.13 5.34
N ALA A 59 -8.65 -14.12 4.85
CA ALA A 59 -9.48 -13.96 3.65
C ALA A 59 -10.48 -12.79 3.79
N GLN A 60 -11.05 -12.60 4.98
CA GLN A 60 -11.95 -11.48 5.27
C GLN A 60 -11.22 -10.14 5.27
N GLN A 61 -10.01 -10.07 5.84
CA GLN A 61 -9.19 -8.85 5.83
C GLN A 61 -8.78 -8.47 4.40
N ALA A 62 -8.29 -9.43 3.61
CA ALA A 62 -7.94 -9.21 2.22
C ALA A 62 -9.14 -8.75 1.38
N LYS A 63 -10.33 -9.33 1.61
CA LYS A 63 -11.57 -8.90 0.95
C LYS A 63 -11.94 -7.46 1.33
N LEU A 64 -11.86 -7.12 2.61
CA LEU A 64 -12.15 -5.77 3.10
C LEU A 64 -11.18 -4.73 2.53
N GLU A 65 -9.89 -5.06 2.49
CA GLU A 65 -8.85 -4.21 1.87
C GLU A 65 -9.15 -3.97 0.39
N ALA A 66 -9.50 -5.02 -0.37
CA ALA A 66 -9.85 -4.89 -1.78
C ALA A 66 -11.07 -3.99 -2.02
N LEU A 67 -12.13 -4.15 -1.23
CA LEU A 67 -13.32 -3.30 -1.31
C LEU A 67 -13.03 -1.85 -0.91
N THR A 68 -12.25 -1.64 0.14
CA THR A 68 -11.84 -0.29 0.59
C THR A 68 -10.96 0.40 -0.44
N ALA A 69 -10.03 -0.33 -1.07
CA ALA A 69 -9.22 0.18 -2.16
C ALA A 69 -10.09 0.54 -3.37
N ARG A 70 -11.06 -0.32 -3.73
CA ARG A 70 -12.01 -0.03 -4.80
C ARG A 70 -12.79 1.23 -4.54
N LEU A 71 -13.34 1.40 -3.34
CA LEU A 71 -14.08 2.60 -2.94
C LEU A 71 -13.21 3.85 -3.10
N ARG A 72 -11.96 3.83 -2.61
CA ARG A 72 -11.02 4.95 -2.78
C ARG A 72 -10.75 5.28 -4.24
N HIS A 73 -10.65 4.28 -5.12
CA HIS A 73 -10.51 4.51 -6.56
C HIS A 73 -11.75 5.21 -7.13
N VAL A 74 -12.95 4.69 -6.86
CA VAL A 74 -14.22 5.30 -7.31
C VAL A 74 -14.32 6.75 -6.85
N THR A 75 -14.08 7.01 -5.56
CA THR A 75 -14.16 8.36 -4.99
C THR A 75 -13.17 9.31 -5.68
N ARG A 76 -11.93 8.86 -5.92
CA ARG A 76 -10.94 9.67 -6.65
C ARG A 76 -11.37 9.92 -8.09
N ASP A 77 -11.88 8.91 -8.79
CA ASP A 77 -12.32 9.03 -10.17
C ASP A 77 -13.51 9.99 -10.31
N ILE A 78 -14.44 9.97 -9.36
CA ILE A 78 -15.54 10.96 -9.30
C ILE A 78 -14.98 12.38 -9.22
N ILE A 79 -13.98 12.64 -8.36
CA ILE A 79 -13.36 13.96 -8.24
C ILE A 79 -12.72 14.37 -9.59
N VAL A 80 -11.96 13.48 -10.21
CA VAL A 80 -11.31 13.74 -11.50
C VAL A 80 -12.33 14.03 -12.59
N GLN A 81 -13.43 13.27 -12.66
CA GLN A 81 -14.47 13.49 -13.67
C GLN A 81 -15.23 14.79 -13.44
N LYS A 82 -15.49 15.18 -12.18
CA LYS A 82 -16.08 16.50 -11.86
C LYS A 82 -15.17 17.64 -12.33
N GLN A 83 -13.86 17.54 -12.09
CA GLN A 83 -12.89 18.53 -12.57
C GLN A 83 -12.89 18.64 -14.10
N ARG A 84 -12.88 17.50 -14.81
CA ARG A 84 -12.95 17.46 -16.27
C ARG A 84 -14.24 18.10 -16.80
N ARG A 85 -15.37 17.83 -16.15
CA ARG A 85 -16.67 18.43 -16.51
C ARG A 85 -16.62 19.96 -16.43
N SER A 86 -16.01 20.50 -15.38
CA SER A 86 -15.85 21.96 -15.22
C SER A 86 -14.89 22.61 -16.23
N ALA A 87 -14.03 21.82 -16.87
CA ALA A 87 -13.01 22.31 -17.80
C ALA A 87 -13.44 22.25 -19.27
N THR A 88 -14.62 21.72 -19.59
CA THR A 88 -15.11 21.59 -20.97
C THR A 88 -16.47 22.25 -21.15
N THR A 89 -16.71 22.78 -22.34
CA THR A 89 -18.01 23.29 -22.80
C THR A 89 -18.60 22.47 -23.94
N ASP A 90 -17.85 21.48 -24.45
CA ASP A 90 -18.31 20.61 -25.54
C ASP A 90 -19.50 19.73 -25.08
N PRO A 91 -20.65 19.78 -25.77
CA PRO A 91 -21.86 19.06 -25.35
C PRO A 91 -21.69 17.54 -25.29
N LEU A 92 -20.95 16.95 -26.23
CA LEU A 92 -20.72 15.51 -26.26
C LEU A 92 -19.85 15.06 -25.09
N ALA A 93 -18.76 15.79 -24.83
CA ALA A 93 -17.89 15.54 -23.69
C ALA A 93 -18.64 15.67 -22.35
N LEU A 94 -19.50 16.70 -22.21
CA LEU A 94 -20.33 16.87 -21.01
C LEU A 94 -21.28 15.69 -20.78
N ALA A 95 -21.92 15.18 -21.84
CA ALA A 95 -22.79 14.01 -21.76
C ALA A 95 -22.02 12.74 -21.32
N GLN A 96 -20.89 12.44 -21.96
CA GLN A 96 -20.05 11.27 -21.64
C GLN A 96 -19.48 11.32 -20.20
N ILE A 97 -19.04 12.49 -19.75
CA ILE A 97 -18.57 12.68 -18.37
C ILE A 97 -19.73 12.47 -17.39
N GLY A 98 -20.93 12.95 -17.73
CA GLY A 98 -22.16 12.71 -16.95
C GLY A 98 -22.48 11.22 -16.79
N GLU A 99 -22.44 10.46 -17.88
CA GLU A 99 -22.64 9.00 -17.85
C GLU A 99 -21.60 8.29 -16.99
N THR A 100 -20.34 8.68 -17.13
CA THR A 100 -19.23 8.14 -16.35
C THR A 100 -19.41 8.42 -14.84
N LEU A 101 -19.82 9.64 -14.49
CA LEU A 101 -20.12 10.01 -13.10
C LEU A 101 -21.30 9.21 -12.54
N ALA A 102 -22.36 9.00 -13.33
CA ALA A 102 -23.50 8.18 -12.91
C ALA A 102 -23.09 6.72 -12.69
N LEU A 103 -22.20 6.17 -13.53
CA LEU A 103 -21.64 4.83 -13.33
C LEU A 103 -20.87 4.73 -12.02
N PHE A 104 -19.97 5.67 -11.75
CA PHE A 104 -19.18 5.67 -10.52
C PHE A 104 -20.03 5.88 -9.28
N ALA A 105 -21.07 6.72 -9.34
CA ALA A 105 -22.00 6.91 -8.23
C ALA A 105 -22.78 5.63 -7.86
N ARG A 106 -23.03 4.71 -8.81
CA ARG A 106 -23.64 3.40 -8.52
C ARG A 106 -22.69 2.40 -7.86
N GLN A 107 -21.38 2.68 -7.87
CA GLN A 107 -20.34 1.79 -7.37
C GLN A 107 -19.73 2.26 -6.04
N ALA A 108 -20.09 3.46 -5.57
CA ALA A 108 -19.72 4.02 -4.27
C ALA A 108 -20.82 3.72 -3.25
#